data_AF-A0AAN9UX76-F1
#
_entry.id   AF-A0AAN9UX76-F1
#
_cell.length_a   1.000
_cell.length_b   1.000
_cell.length_c   1.000
_cell.angle_alpha   90.00
_cell.angle_beta   90.00
_cell.angle_gamma   90.00
#
_symmetry.space_group_name_H-M   'P 1'
#
loop_
_entity.id
_entity.type
_entity.pdbx_description
1 polymer ?
#
loop_
_entity_poly.entity_id
_entity_poly.type
_entity_poly.pdbx_seq_one_letter_code
_entity_poly.pdbx_strand_id
1 'polypeptide(L)'
;MSRYYPHPAYAEDQPLARTILMTHVETRAVTTGTLIGGGLFAYRSIRGLPHTVAVAAKTAPPLLRLGVPFLRTTGINVLWTMGLTSAGLAARMYGREDIEWRDRAWRLLENRGQLETDDWTYPGMAAGLAAWAGQGVG
;
A
#
# COMPACT_ATOMS: atom_id res chain seq x y z
N MET A 1 12.02 6.28 4.10
CA MET A 1 11.97 5.45 5.34
C MET A 1 13.08 5.72 6.34
N SER A 2 14.34 5.92 5.93
CA SER A 2 15.50 6.06 6.83
C SER A 2 15.42 7.26 7.76
N ARG A 3 14.58 8.24 7.43
CA ARG A 3 14.28 9.39 8.29
C ARG A 3 13.28 9.07 9.40
N TYR A 4 12.44 8.05 9.19
CA TYR A 4 11.37 7.64 10.10
C TYR A 4 11.79 6.49 11.02
N TYR A 5 12.88 5.80 10.69
CA TYR A 5 13.43 4.69 11.47
C TYR A 5 14.91 4.90 11.74
N PRO A 6 15.40 4.52 12.94
CA PRO A 6 16.83 4.57 13.23
C PRO A 6 17.60 3.60 12.33
N HIS A 7 18.76 4.04 11.84
CA HIS A 7 19.70 3.25 11.03
C HIS A 7 21.06 3.20 11.74
N PRO A 8 21.32 2.20 12.60
CA PRO A 8 22.61 2.03 13.26
C PRO A 8 23.70 1.63 12.25
N ALA A 9 24.96 1.79 12.65
CA ALA A 9 26.10 1.43 11.80
C ALA A 9 26.17 -0.06 11.48
N TYR A 10 25.60 -0.90 12.36
CA TYR A 10 25.67 -2.36 12.27
C TYR A 10 24.28 -2.98 12.22
N ALA A 11 24.16 -4.07 11.45
CA ALA A 11 22.89 -4.75 11.21
C ALA A 11 22.32 -5.39 12.47
N GLU A 12 23.17 -5.96 13.32
CA GLU A 12 22.81 -6.60 14.59
C GLU A 12 22.08 -5.67 15.54
N ASP A 13 22.36 -4.39 15.47
CA ASP A 13 21.78 -3.37 16.34
C ASP A 13 20.46 -2.81 15.79
N GLN A 14 20.04 -3.21 14.57
CA GLN A 14 18.86 -2.66 13.91
C GLN A 14 17.59 -2.90 14.75
N PRO A 15 17.01 -1.86 15.37
CA PRO A 15 15.79 -2.02 16.13
C PRO A 15 14.60 -2.06 15.17
N LEU A 16 13.45 -2.54 15.66
CA LEU A 16 12.16 -2.50 14.95
C LEU A 16 12.16 -3.23 13.59
N ALA A 17 13.04 -4.21 13.39
CA ALA A 17 13.21 -4.91 12.11
C ALA A 17 11.88 -5.43 11.51
N ARG A 18 11.04 -6.03 12.34
CA ARG A 18 9.71 -6.52 11.93
C ARG A 18 8.80 -5.38 11.46
N THR A 19 8.76 -4.28 12.20
CA THR A 19 7.95 -3.09 11.85
C THR A 19 8.44 -2.44 10.57
N ILE A 20 9.76 -2.30 10.39
CA ILE A 20 10.35 -1.74 9.17
C ILE A 20 9.97 -2.59 7.96
N LEU A 21 10.13 -3.92 8.06
CA LEU A 21 9.81 -4.84 6.97
C LEU A 21 8.31 -4.87 6.68
N MET A 22 7.47 -4.94 7.72
CA MET A 22 6.01 -4.91 7.57
C MET A 22 5.55 -3.61 6.93
N THR A 23 5.99 -2.45 7.43
CA THR A 23 5.57 -1.17 6.86
C THR A 23 6.04 -0.99 5.42
N HIS A 24 7.25 -1.43 5.07
CA HIS A 24 7.70 -1.42 3.69
C HIS A 24 6.84 -2.32 2.81
N VAL A 25 6.63 -3.58 3.21
CA VAL A 25 5.84 -4.54 2.42
C VAL A 25 4.41 -4.05 2.24
N GLU A 26 3.77 -3.56 3.31
CA GLU A 26 2.40 -3.03 3.25
C GLU A 26 2.30 -1.78 2.38
N THR A 27 3.27 -0.87 2.44
CA THR A 27 3.30 0.31 1.56
C THR A 27 3.41 -0.09 0.09
N ARG A 28 4.20 -1.13 -0.22
CA ARG A 28 4.28 -1.72 -1.57
C ARG A 28 2.99 -2.43 -1.97
N ALA A 29 2.33 -3.09 -1.02
CA ALA A 29 1.05 -3.75 -1.23
C ALA A 29 -0.03 -2.74 -1.60
N VAL A 30 -0.15 -1.62 -0.90
CA VAL A 30 -1.10 -0.54 -1.23
C VAL A 30 -0.89 -0.03 -2.65
N THR A 31 0.36 0.25 -3.04
CA THR A 31 0.68 0.70 -4.39
C THR A 31 0.29 -0.35 -5.43
N THR A 32 0.65 -1.61 -5.19
CA THR A 32 0.40 -2.73 -6.10
C THR A 32 -1.10 -3.01 -6.25
N GLY A 33 -1.84 -3.10 -5.15
CA GLY A 33 -3.29 -3.32 -5.15
C GLY A 33 -4.05 -2.19 -5.82
N THR A 34 -3.58 -0.94 -5.68
CA THR A 34 -4.17 0.21 -6.40
C THR A 34 -3.97 0.08 -7.90
N LEU A 35 -2.78 -0.30 -8.37
CA LEU A 35 -2.51 -0.51 -9.80
C LEU A 35 -3.34 -1.66 -10.38
N ILE A 36 -3.43 -2.79 -9.68
CA ILE A 36 -4.24 -3.94 -10.09
C ILE A 36 -5.72 -3.55 -10.14
N GLY A 37 -6.24 -2.94 -9.07
CA GLY A 37 -7.64 -2.54 -8.99
C GLY A 37 -8.00 -1.46 -10.02
N GLY A 38 -7.12 -0.50 -10.26
CA GLY A 38 -7.30 0.54 -11.28
C GLY A 38 -7.32 -0.04 -12.69
N GLY A 39 -6.39 -0.96 -12.99
CA GLY A 39 -6.37 -1.69 -14.26
C GLY A 39 -7.64 -2.53 -14.47
N LEU A 40 -8.10 -3.24 -13.44
CA LEU A 40 -9.34 -4.01 -13.49
C LEU A 40 -10.57 -3.11 -13.68
N PHE A 41 -10.63 -1.98 -12.99
CA PHE A 41 -11.70 -1.00 -13.16
C PHE A 41 -11.72 -0.44 -14.59
N ALA A 42 -10.56 -0.03 -15.11
CA ALA A 42 -10.41 0.50 -16.47
C ALA A 42 -10.85 -0.55 -17.51
N TYR A 43 -10.37 -1.79 -17.37
CA TYR A 43 -10.74 -2.90 -18.24
C TYR A 43 -12.26 -3.12 -18.28
N ARG A 44 -12.90 -3.21 -17.12
CA ARG A 44 -14.36 -3.41 -17.02
C ARG A 44 -15.14 -2.25 -17.63
N SER A 45 -14.67 -1.01 -17.41
CA SER A 45 -15.30 0.19 -17.95
C SER A 45 -15.23 0.24 -19.47
N ILE A 46 -14.07 -0.08 -20.06
CA ILE A 46 -13.88 -0.14 -21.53
C ILE A 46 -14.76 -1.24 -22.14
N ARG A 47 -14.94 -2.37 -21.45
CA ARG A 47 -15.74 -3.51 -21.91
C ARG A 47 -17.24 -3.37 -21.65
N GLY A 48 -17.69 -2.24 -21.08
CA GLY A 48 -19.10 -2.03 -20.71
C GLY A 48 -19.61 -3.04 -19.66
N LEU A 49 -18.72 -3.68 -18.91
CA LEU A 49 -19.10 -4.66 -17.89
C LEU A 49 -19.70 -3.94 -16.69
N PRO A 50 -20.79 -4.48 -16.09
CA PRO A 50 -21.42 -3.84 -14.94
C PRO A 50 -20.45 -3.82 -13.76
N HIS A 51 -20.20 -2.65 -13.18
CA HIS A 51 -19.59 -2.56 -11.86
C HIS A 51 -20.67 -2.86 -10.83
N THR A 52 -20.39 -3.72 -9.85
CA THR A 52 -21.36 -4.20 -8.85
C THR A 52 -22.07 -3.08 -8.06
N VAL A 53 -21.52 -1.86 -8.08
CA VAL A 53 -22.06 -0.66 -7.43
C VAL A 53 -22.64 0.37 -8.42
N ALA A 54 -22.38 0.24 -9.73
CA ALA A 54 -22.84 1.20 -10.73
C ALA A 54 -24.38 1.21 -10.89
N VAL A 55 -25.06 0.13 -10.49
CA VAL A 55 -26.53 0.05 -10.53
C VAL A 55 -27.17 1.00 -9.51
N ALA A 56 -26.50 1.30 -8.38
CA ALA A 56 -27.00 2.20 -7.35
C ALA A 56 -26.69 3.70 -7.61
N ALA A 57 -25.86 4.02 -8.62
CA ALA A 57 -25.27 5.35 -8.80
C ALA A 57 -25.99 6.26 -9.84
N LYS A 58 -27.18 5.88 -10.33
CA LYS A 58 -27.87 6.66 -11.39
C LYS A 58 -28.25 8.08 -10.96
N THR A 59 -28.43 8.32 -9.66
CA THR A 59 -28.80 9.63 -9.08
C THR A 59 -27.60 10.42 -8.55
N ALA A 60 -26.39 9.87 -8.56
CA ALA A 60 -25.21 10.55 -8.01
C ALA A 60 -24.65 11.64 -8.95
N PRO A 61 -23.98 12.67 -8.41
CA PRO A 61 -23.20 13.64 -9.18
C PRO A 61 -22.17 12.97 -10.12
N PRO A 62 -21.82 13.57 -11.27
CA PRO A 62 -20.94 12.95 -12.28
C PRO A 62 -19.60 12.44 -11.74
N LEU A 63 -18.97 13.19 -10.83
CA LEU A 63 -17.71 12.81 -10.19
C LEU A 63 -17.85 11.56 -9.30
N LEU A 64 -18.98 11.43 -8.59
CA LEU A 64 -19.24 10.29 -7.71
C LEU A 64 -19.65 9.02 -8.47
N ARG A 65 -20.17 9.16 -9.70
CA ARG A 65 -20.58 8.01 -10.56
C ARG A 65 -19.41 7.09 -10.92
N LEU A 66 -18.21 7.64 -11.09
CA LEU A 66 -17.00 6.87 -11.38
C LEU A 66 -16.09 6.73 -10.14
N GLY A 67 -16.08 7.73 -9.25
CA GLY A 67 -15.25 7.72 -8.05
C GLY A 67 -15.59 6.59 -7.08
N VAL A 68 -16.87 6.38 -6.75
CA VAL A 68 -17.27 5.35 -5.76
C VAL A 68 -16.96 3.93 -6.24
N PRO A 69 -17.32 3.52 -7.48
CA PRO A 69 -16.93 2.20 -7.99
C PRO A 69 -15.41 2.03 -8.09
N PHE A 70 -14.68 3.05 -8.53
CA PHE A 70 -13.22 3.01 -8.61
C PHE A 70 -12.58 2.82 -7.23
N LEU A 71 -12.95 3.62 -6.24
CA LEU A 71 -12.45 3.52 -4.87
C LEU A 71 -12.78 2.15 -4.25
N ARG A 72 -13.97 1.59 -4.53
CA ARG A 72 -14.31 0.26 -4.04
C ARG A 72 -13.47 -0.83 -4.70
N THR A 73 -13.31 -0.80 -6.02
CA THR A 73 -12.50 -1.80 -6.74
C THR A 73 -11.04 -1.74 -6.31
N THR A 74 -10.45 -0.54 -6.27
CA THR A 74 -9.07 -0.34 -5.80
C THR A 74 -8.91 -0.71 -4.34
N GLY A 75 -9.80 -0.26 -3.45
CA GLY A 75 -9.77 -0.58 -2.02
C GLY A 75 -9.83 -2.07 -1.72
N ILE A 76 -10.73 -2.82 -2.39
CA ILE A 76 -10.80 -4.28 -2.22
C ILE A 76 -9.49 -4.94 -2.68
N ASN A 77 -8.93 -4.51 -3.81
CA ASN A 77 -7.67 -5.07 -4.31
C ASN A 77 -6.50 -4.75 -3.37
N VAL A 78 -6.46 -3.53 -2.81
CA VAL A 78 -5.49 -3.16 -1.77
C VAL A 78 -5.57 -4.12 -0.59
N LEU A 79 -6.74 -4.36 -0.02
CA LEU A 79 -6.91 -5.29 1.11
C LEU A 79 -6.43 -6.72 0.78
N TRP A 80 -6.75 -7.23 -0.42
CA TRP A 80 -6.27 -8.54 -0.87
C TRP A 80 -4.75 -8.58 -0.99
N THR A 81 -4.15 -7.57 -1.62
CA THR A 81 -2.69 -7.50 -1.77
C THR A 81 -1.96 -7.33 -0.45
N MET A 82 -2.50 -6.53 0.48
CA MET A 82 -1.97 -6.38 1.84
C MET A 82 -1.96 -7.74 2.56
N GLY A 83 -3.11 -8.43 2.58
CA GLY A 83 -3.21 -9.75 3.19
C GLY A 83 -2.25 -10.77 2.57
N LEU A 84 -2.15 -10.82 1.25
CA LEU A 84 -1.28 -11.75 0.54
C LEU A 84 0.21 -11.46 0.79
N THR A 85 0.61 -10.19 0.74
CA THR A 85 2.02 -9.80 0.91
C THR A 85 2.47 -9.93 2.36
N SER A 86 1.60 -9.64 3.33
CA SER A 86 1.87 -9.88 4.75
C SER A 86 1.99 -11.36 5.08
N ALA A 87 1.09 -12.20 4.55
CA ALA A 87 1.25 -13.64 4.63
C ALA A 87 2.55 -14.11 3.94
N GLY A 88 2.90 -13.52 2.79
CA GLY A 88 4.14 -13.79 2.08
C GLY A 88 5.40 -13.42 2.87
N LEU A 89 5.40 -12.28 3.56
CA LEU A 89 6.51 -11.89 4.44
C LEU A 89 6.62 -12.84 5.63
N ALA A 90 5.50 -13.15 6.29
CA ALA A 90 5.46 -14.07 7.42
C ALA A 90 5.97 -15.47 7.01
N ALA A 91 5.50 -16.00 5.88
CA ALA A 91 5.94 -17.28 5.34
C ALA A 91 7.44 -17.26 4.98
N ARG A 92 7.91 -16.18 4.33
CA ARG A 92 9.31 -16.03 3.95
C ARG A 92 10.25 -15.99 5.16
N MET A 93 9.78 -15.40 6.25
CA MET A 93 10.58 -15.23 7.47
C MET A 93 10.29 -16.29 8.53
N TYR A 94 9.44 -17.28 8.22
CA TYR A 94 9.14 -18.38 9.12
C TYR A 94 10.40 -19.22 9.37
N GLY A 95 10.71 -19.45 10.64
CA GLY A 95 11.92 -20.18 11.07
C GLY A 95 13.23 -19.40 10.95
N ARG A 96 13.19 -18.11 10.60
CA ARG A 96 14.38 -17.23 10.55
C ARG A 96 14.70 -16.66 11.92
N GLU A 97 15.98 -16.55 12.23
CA GLU A 97 16.45 -15.96 13.49
C GLU A 97 16.27 -14.44 13.50
N ASP A 98 16.16 -13.84 14.68
CA ASP A 98 15.95 -12.38 14.81
C ASP A 98 17.08 -11.57 14.14
N ILE A 99 18.32 -12.07 14.13
CA ILE A 99 19.43 -11.42 13.43
C ILE A 99 19.19 -11.33 11.92
N GLU A 100 18.53 -12.32 11.31
CA GLU A 100 18.21 -12.31 9.89
C GLU A 100 17.09 -11.32 9.56
N TRP A 101 16.15 -11.12 10.47
CA TRP A 101 15.17 -10.04 10.36
C TRP A 101 15.87 -8.68 10.39
N ARG A 102 16.81 -8.51 11.31
CA ARG A 102 17.59 -7.26 11.48
C ARG A 102 18.47 -6.97 10.28
N ASP A 103 19.25 -7.94 9.79
CA ASP A 103 20.07 -7.81 8.58
C ASP A 103 19.23 -7.41 7.37
N ARG A 104 18.08 -8.06 7.17
CA ARG A 104 17.19 -7.73 6.06
C ARG A 104 16.60 -6.31 6.18
N ALA A 105 16.17 -5.91 7.38
CA ALA A 105 15.66 -4.57 7.62
C ALA A 105 16.76 -3.51 7.44
N TRP A 106 17.97 -3.78 7.89
CA TRP A 106 19.13 -2.91 7.74
C TRP A 106 19.50 -2.72 6.26
N ARG A 107 19.59 -3.81 5.49
CA ARG A 107 19.86 -3.74 4.03
C ARG A 107 18.78 -3.00 3.25
N LEU A 108 17.53 -3.11 3.71
CA LEU A 108 16.42 -2.34 3.14
C LEU A 108 16.61 -0.84 3.38
N LEU A 109 17.04 -0.44 4.57
CA LEU A 109 17.37 0.95 4.89
C LEU A 109 18.62 1.44 4.16
N GLU A 110 19.55 0.55 3.79
CA GLU A 110 20.72 0.93 2.97
C GLU A 110 20.37 1.14 1.48
N ASN A 111 19.24 0.59 1.02
CA ASN A 111 18.82 0.71 -0.37
C ASN A 111 18.21 2.10 -0.67
N ARG A 112 19.04 3.00 -1.20
CA ARG A 112 18.66 4.38 -1.56
C ARG A 112 17.43 4.48 -2.45
N GLY A 113 17.28 3.60 -3.45
CA GLY A 113 16.14 3.65 -4.37
C GLY A 113 14.81 3.32 -3.69
N GLN A 114 14.82 2.33 -2.79
CA GLN A 114 13.63 1.98 -1.99
C GLN A 114 13.30 3.10 -1.01
N LEU A 115 14.31 3.67 -0.37
CA LEU A 115 14.15 4.82 0.53
C LEU A 115 13.55 6.03 -0.15
N GLU A 116 14.08 6.44 -1.30
CA GLU A 116 13.59 7.58 -2.06
C GLU A 116 12.13 7.38 -2.48
N THR A 117 11.80 6.17 -2.94
CA THR A 117 10.42 5.86 -3.31
C THR A 117 9.49 5.96 -2.08
N ASP A 118 9.90 5.42 -0.94
CA ASP A 118 9.11 5.53 0.30
C ASP A 118 8.98 6.99 0.78
N ASP A 119 10.02 7.81 0.64
CA ASP A 119 10.03 9.23 1.00
C ASP A 119 8.99 10.03 0.20
N TRP A 120 8.70 9.64 -1.05
CA TRP A 120 7.61 10.22 -1.84
C TRP A 120 6.24 9.60 -1.56
N THR A 121 6.22 8.31 -1.26
CA THR A 121 4.96 7.56 -1.08
C THR A 121 4.23 8.03 0.18
N TYR A 122 4.92 8.24 1.30
CA TYR A 122 4.28 8.64 2.55
C TYR A 122 3.60 10.02 2.52
N PRO A 123 4.26 11.10 2.05
CA PRO A 123 3.59 12.40 1.88
C PRO A 123 2.42 12.32 0.91
N GLY A 124 2.55 11.55 -0.18
CA GLY A 124 1.46 11.35 -1.15
C GLY A 124 0.25 10.68 -0.53
N MET A 125 0.44 9.62 0.26
CA MET A 125 -0.63 8.95 1.00
C MET A 125 -1.29 9.90 2.02
N ALA A 126 -0.49 10.66 2.78
CA ALA A 126 -1.00 11.61 3.75
C ALA A 126 -1.83 12.73 3.09
N ALA A 127 -1.34 13.27 1.96
CA ALA A 127 -2.07 14.27 1.17
C ALA A 127 -3.39 13.72 0.63
N GLY A 128 -3.40 12.48 0.13
CA GLY A 128 -4.62 11.81 -0.32
C GLY A 128 -5.65 11.64 0.79
N LEU A 129 -5.22 11.22 1.98
CA LEU A 129 -6.09 11.09 3.16
C LEU A 129 -6.65 12.47 3.58
N ALA A 130 -5.81 13.49 3.64
CA ALA A 130 -6.24 14.86 3.98
C ALA A 130 -7.25 15.41 2.97
N ALA A 131 -7.03 15.17 1.67
CA ALA A 131 -7.95 15.56 0.61
C ALA A 131 -9.30 14.83 0.71
N TRP A 132 -9.31 13.57 1.15
CA TRP A 132 -10.56 12.84 1.40
C TRP A 132 -11.29 13.38 2.64
N ALA A 133 -10.58 13.55 3.76
CA ALA A 133 -11.16 14.07 5.00
C ALA A 133 -11.73 15.49 4.84
N GLY A 134 -11.06 16.34 4.06
CA GLY A 134 -11.51 17.71 3.75
C GLY A 134 -12.79 17.79 2.90
N GLN A 135 -13.24 16.68 2.30
CA GLN A 135 -14.49 16.65 1.53
C GLN A 135 -15.74 16.50 2.40
N GLY A 136 -15.61 16.34 3.73
CA GLY A 136 -16.75 16.25 4.64
C GLY A 136 -17.61 14.99 4.47
N VAL A 137 -17.04 13.95 3.82
CA VAL A 137 -17.68 12.64 3.65
C VAL A 137 -17.19 11.72 4.77
N GLY A 138 -17.78 11.87 5.96
CA GLY A 138 -17.54 11.04 7.14
C GLY A 138 -18.86 10.69 7.81
#